data_AF-A0A4R2BJP5-F1
#
_entry.id   AF-A0A4R2BJP5-F1
#
_cell.length_a   1.000
_cell.length_b   1.000
_cell.length_c   1.000
_cell.angle_alpha   90.00
_cell.angle_beta   90.00
_cell.angle_gamma   90.00
#
_symmetry.space_group_name_H-M   'P 1'
#
loop_
_entity.id
_entity.type
_entity.pdbx_description
1 polymer ?
#
loop_
_entity_poly.entity_id
_entity_poly.type
_entity_poly.pdbx_seq_one_letter_code
_entity_poly.pdbx_strand_id
1 'polypeptide(L)' 'MAKKVEEMKFCEHCNKETLHVVREDALEIEFLCTECNEQSDVIKTFF' A
#
# COMPACT_ATOMS: atom_id res chain seq x y z
N MET A 1 12.53 5.70 10.44
CA MET A 1 13.04 5.06 9.19
C MET A 1 11.81 4.54 8.47
N ALA A 2 11.37 5.23 7.41
CA ALA A 2 10.27 4.77 6.57
C ALA A 2 10.69 3.46 5.89
N LYS A 3 9.86 2.41 5.97
CA LYS A 3 10.09 1.16 5.25
C LYS A 3 9.28 1.19 3.96
N LYS A 4 9.96 1.01 2.83
CA LYS A 4 9.32 0.84 1.52
C LYS A 4 9.51 -0.60 1.07
N VAL A 5 8.41 -1.29 0.78
CA VAL A 5 8.39 -2.67 0.30
C VAL A 5 7.48 -2.75 -0.92
N GLU A 6 7.81 -3.62 -1.86
CA GLU A 6 6.97 -3.91 -3.02
C GLU A 6 6.42 -5.32 -2.87
N GLU A 7 5.10 -5.45 -2.85
CA GLU A 7 4.41 -6.73 -2.65
C GLU A 7 3.35 -6.94 -3.73
N MET A 8 3.24 -8.17 -4.24
CA MET A 8 2.13 -8.54 -5.11
C MET A 8 0.87 -8.71 -4.27
N LYS A 9 -0.15 -7.90 -4.55
CA LYS A 9 -1.44 -7.93 -3.88
C LYS A 9 -2.55 -7.83 -4.91
N PHE A 10 -3.70 -8.40 -4.61
CA PHE A 10 -4.88 -8.22 -5.45
C PHE A 10 -5.36 -6.77 -5.36
N CYS A 11 -5.49 -6.09 -6.50
CA CYS A 11 -6.06 -4.76 -6.57
C CYS A 11 -7.55 -4.89 -6.92
N GLU A 12 -8.43 -4.37 -6.07
CA GLU A 12 -9.89 -4.40 -6.28
C GLU A 12 -10.29 -3.59 -7.52
N HIS A 13 -9.56 -2.52 -7.84
CA HIS A 13 -9.79 -1.72 -9.05
C HIS A 13 -9.33 -2.42 -10.33
N CYS A 14 -8.16 -3.06 -10.32
CA CYS A 14 -7.68 -3.80 -11.50
C CYS A 14 -8.30 -5.20 -11.64
N ASN A 15 -8.98 -5.71 -10.60
CA ASN A 15 -9.50 -7.07 -10.52
C ASN A 15 -8.46 -8.16 -10.85
N LYS A 16 -7.20 -7.92 -10.50
CA LYS A 16 -6.08 -8.83 -10.74
C LYS A 16 -4.98 -8.63 -9.69
N GLU A 17 -4.07 -9.59 -9.61
CA GLU A 17 -2.85 -9.44 -8.82
C GLU A 17 -1.92 -8.45 -9.50
N THR A 18 -1.52 -7.42 -8.74
CA THR A 18 -0.69 -6.31 -9.21
C THR A 18 0.36 -5.99 -8.16
N LEU A 19 1.46 -5.39 -8.61
CA LEU A 19 2.50 -4.94 -7.71
C LEU A 19 2.02 -3.68 -6.97
N HIS A 20 2.03 -3.75 -5.64
CA HIS A 20 1.74 -2.61 -4.78
C HIS A 20 3.00 -2.17 -4.06
N VAL A 21 3.21 -0.85 -4.03
CA VAL A 21 4.25 -0.23 -3.23
C VAL A 21 3.66 0.07 -1.87
N VAL A 22 4.15 -0.63 -0.85
CA VAL A 22 3.81 -0.38 0.55
C VAL A 22 4.83 0.57 1.14
N ARG A 23 4.38 1.70 1.68
CA ARG A 23 5.20 2.61 2.47
C ARG A 23 4.68 2.63 3.87
N GLU A 24 5.51 2.20 4.79
CA GLU A 24 5.18 2.17 6.21
C GLU A 24 6.06 3.16 6.97
N ASP A 25 5.40 4.07 7.66
CA ASP A 25 6.00 4.99 8.60
C ASP A 25 5.54 4.69 10.03
N ALA A 26 5.99 5.54 10.97
CA ALA A 26 5.64 5.38 12.38
C ALA A 26 4.14 5.61 12.65
N LEU A 27 3.45 6.36 11.78
CA LEU A 27 2.06 6.79 11.99
C LEU A 27 1.07 6.10 11.04
N GLU A 28 1.49 5.76 9.83
CA GLU A 28 0.61 5.30 8.75
C GLU A 28 1.26 4.25 7.85
N ILE A 29 0.43 3.52 7.12
CA ILE A 29 0.82 2.56 6.08
C ILE A 29 0.10 2.95 4.80
N GLU A 30 0.84 3.34 3.78
CA GLU A 30 0.33 3.64 2.44
C GLU A 30 0.51 2.43 1.53
N PHE A 31 -0.49 2.12 0.73
CA PHE A 31 -0.49 1.12 -0.33
C PHE A 31 -0.76 1.80 -1.65
N LEU A 32 0.17 1.70 -2.61
CA LEU A 32 0.01 2.26 -3.94
C LEU A 32 0.06 1.16 -4.99
N CYS A 33 -1.03 0.94 -5.72
CA CYS A 33 -1.05 0.04 -6.86
C CYS A 33 -0.24 0.63 -8.03
N THR A 34 0.74 -0.10 -8.55
CA THR A 34 1.58 0.39 -9.67
C THR A 34 0.86 0.38 -11.03
N GLU A 35 -0.27 -0.31 -11.14
CA GLU A 35 -1.01 -0.46 -12.39
C GLU A 35 -2.08 0.64 -12.55
N CYS A 36 -2.93 0.85 -11.53
CA CYS A 36 -3.97 1.88 -11.56
C CYS A 36 -3.60 3.17 -10.81
N ASN A 37 -2.45 3.21 -10.12
CA ASN A 37 -2.05 4.31 -9.23
C ASN A 37 -3.07 4.61 -8.12
N GLU A 38 -3.89 3.63 -7.77
CA GLU A 38 -4.75 3.75 -6.60
C GLU A 38 -3.92 3.74 -5.32
N GLN A 39 -4.16 4.74 -4.48
CA GLN A 39 -3.49 4.91 -3.19
C GLN A 39 -4.50 4.68 -2.07
N SER A 40 -4.11 3.87 -1.10
CA SER A 40 -4.91 3.58 0.09
C SER A 40 -4.02 3.69 1.32
N ASP A 41 -4.43 4.51 2.28
CA ASP A 41 -3.70 4.77 3.51
C ASP A 41 -4.41 4.15 4.73
N VAL A 42 -3.63 3.58 5.63
CA VAL A 42 -4.07 2.97 6.88
C VAL A 42 -3.35 3.65 8.03
N ILE A 43 -4.09 4.42 8.83
CA ILE A 43 -3.54 5.09 10.01
C ILE A 43 -3.36 4.04 11.12
N LYS A 44 -2.15 3.94 11.68
CA LYS A 44 -1.87 3.08 12.82
C LYS A 44 -2.45 3.74 14.08
N THR A 45 -3.57 3.21 14.56
CA THR A 45 -4.15 3.66 15.84
C THR A 45 -3.42 2.98 17.00
N PHE A 46 -2.62 3.76 17.74
CA PHE A 46 -1.98 3.32 18.99
C PHE A 46 -2.94 3.58 20.15
N PHE A 47 -3.67 2.55 20.59
CA PHE A 47 -4.46 2.56 21.82
C PHE A 47 -3.77 1.75 22.92
#